data_AF-A0A435FF80-F1
#
_entry.id   AF-A0A435FF80-F1
#
_cell.length_a   1.000
_cell.length_b   1.000
_cell.length_c   1.000
_cell.angle_alpha   90.00
_cell.angle_beta   90.00
_cell.angle_gamma   90.00
#
_symmetry.space_group_name_H-M   'P 1'
#
loop_
_entity.id
_entity.type
_entity.pdbx_description
1 polymer ?
#
loop_
_entity_poly.entity_id
_entity_poly.type
_entity_poly.pdbx_seq_one_letter_code
_entity_poly.pdbx_strand_id
1 'polypeptide(L)'
;MAASFRPDIQGLRALAVGGVVAYHFGLTALPGGFAGVDIFFVISGWLISTHLMQEIGETGRLDLWRFYARRARRLLPAALFVILVTLAAGYFILAPQEQALYSRGAMFASAYAINLWLLRWSFDYFAADATSNPFIHFWS
;
A
#
# COMPACT_ATOMS: atom_id res chain seq x y z
N MET A 1 7.97 -8.71 26.22
CA MET A 1 9.36 -8.39 25.78
C MET A 1 9.28 -7.47 24.56
N ALA A 2 10.10 -6.42 24.44
CA ALA A 2 10.11 -5.60 23.22
C ALA A 2 10.44 -6.50 22.03
N ALA A 3 9.56 -6.55 21.01
CA ALA A 3 9.81 -7.29 19.79
C ALA A 3 11.13 -6.79 19.19
N SER A 4 12.18 -7.63 19.26
CA SER A 4 13.48 -7.31 18.70
C SER A 4 13.30 -6.97 17.23
N PHE A 5 13.84 -5.83 16.80
CA PHE A 5 13.83 -5.48 15.38
C PHE A 5 14.55 -6.58 14.60
N ARG A 6 13.88 -7.10 13.56
CA ARG A 6 14.35 -8.20 12.72
C ARG A 6 14.82 -7.67 11.36
N PRO A 7 16.07 -7.19 11.23
CA PRO A 7 16.56 -6.56 10.00
C PRO A 7 16.55 -7.55 8.83
N ASP A 8 16.76 -8.83 9.09
CA ASP A 8 16.63 -9.93 8.14
C ASP A 8 15.25 -9.97 7.49
N ILE A 9 14.18 -9.92 8.30
CA ILE A 9 12.79 -9.95 7.81
C ILE A 9 12.43 -8.65 7.08
N GLN A 10 12.92 -7.50 7.54
CA GLN A 10 12.72 -6.23 6.84
C GLN A 10 13.45 -6.20 5.50
N GLY A 11 14.66 -6.76 5.43
CA GLY A 11 15.44 -6.89 4.20
C GLY A 11 14.73 -7.76 3.17
N LEU A 12 14.17 -8.90 3.58
CA LEU A 12 13.38 -9.75 2.68
C LEU A 12 12.15 -9.02 2.13
N ARG A 13 11.44 -8.25 2.98
CA ARG A 13 10.30 -7.43 2.54
C ARG A 13 10.74 -6.33 1.57
N ALA A 14 11.89 -5.71 1.79
CA ALA A 14 12.44 -4.69 0.91
C ALA A 14 12.82 -5.27 -0.46
N LEU A 15 13.47 -6.43 -0.50
CA LEU A 15 13.78 -7.14 -1.73
C LEU A 15 12.51 -7.54 -2.50
N ALA A 16 11.49 -8.05 -1.79
CA ALA A 16 10.21 -8.42 -2.39
C ALA A 16 9.52 -7.23 -3.07
N VAL A 17 9.40 -6.09 -2.38
CA VAL A 17 8.83 -4.86 -2.96
C VAL A 17 9.73 -4.30 -4.08
N GLY A 18 11.05 -4.34 -3.91
CA GLY A 18 12.01 -3.91 -4.93
C GLY A 18 11.86 -4.69 -6.24
N GLY A 19 11.62 -6.00 -6.15
CA GLY A 19 11.32 -6.83 -7.32
C GLY A 19 10.01 -6.45 -8.01
N VAL A 20 8.96 -6.14 -7.24
CA VAL A 20 7.67 -5.65 -7.79
C VAL A 20 7.87 -4.33 -8.54
N VAL A 21 8.61 -3.40 -7.94
CA VAL A 21 8.92 -2.10 -8.57
C VAL A 21 9.72 -2.32 -9.85
N ALA A 22 10.82 -3.09 -9.80
CA ALA A 22 11.67 -3.38 -10.96
C ALA A 22 10.88 -3.99 -12.12
N TYR A 23 9.95 -4.91 -11.83
CA TYR A 23 9.07 -5.50 -12.81
C TYR A 23 8.19 -4.46 -13.54
N HIS A 24 7.61 -3.50 -12.79
CA HIS A 24 6.82 -2.41 -13.39
C HIS A 24 7.67 -1.43 -14.21
N PHE A 25 8.99 -1.36 -13.97
CA PHE A 25 9.94 -0.60 -14.79
C PHE A 25 10.44 -1.36 -16.03
N GLY A 26 9.87 -2.53 -16.35
CA GLY A 26 10.22 -3.29 -17.55
C GLY A 26 11.49 -4.12 -17.44
N LEU A 27 12.02 -4.35 -16.22
CA LEU A 27 13.08 -5.34 -16.00
C LEU A 27 12.48 -6.76 -16.07
N THR A 28 12.18 -7.20 -17.29
CA THR A 28 11.57 -8.50 -17.60
C THR A 28 12.50 -9.69 -17.38
N ALA A 29 13.81 -9.44 -17.18
CA ALA A 29 14.80 -10.45 -16.84
C ALA A 29 14.60 -11.10 -15.45
N LEU A 30 13.66 -10.58 -14.66
CA LEU A 30 13.21 -11.17 -13.39
C LEU A 30 11.83 -11.82 -13.58
N PRO A 31 11.74 -13.07 -14.10
CA PRO A 31 10.48 -13.79 -14.12
C PRO A 31 9.97 -13.94 -12.68
N GLY A 32 8.76 -13.45 -12.40
CA GLY A 32 8.15 -13.54 -11.07
C GLY A 32 8.09 -12.23 -10.26
N GLY A 33 8.10 -11.05 -10.88
CA GLY A 33 7.85 -9.78 -10.16
C GLY A 33 6.57 -9.79 -9.32
N PHE A 34 5.54 -10.51 -9.77
CA PHE A 34 4.31 -10.79 -9.03
C PHE A 34 4.52 -11.66 -7.78
N ALA A 35 5.49 -12.60 -7.78
CA ALA A 35 5.81 -13.39 -6.60
C ALA A 35 6.36 -12.53 -5.44
N GLY A 36 6.94 -11.36 -5.74
CA GLY A 36 7.31 -10.37 -4.73
C GLY A 36 6.11 -9.89 -3.91
N VAL A 37 4.93 -9.79 -4.52
CA VAL A 37 3.68 -9.46 -3.84
C VAL A 37 3.32 -10.56 -2.84
N ASP A 38 3.34 -11.81 -3.27
CA ASP A 38 3.02 -12.97 -2.43
C ASP A 38 3.98 -13.10 -1.24
N ILE A 39 5.29 -12.99 -1.49
CA ILE A 39 6.32 -13.04 -0.45
C ILE A 39 6.09 -11.93 0.57
N PHE A 40 5.85 -10.69 0.11
CA PHE A 40 5.62 -9.57 1.00
C PHE A 40 4.37 -9.78 1.88
N PHE A 41 3.28 -10.29 1.31
CA PHE A 41 2.04 -10.54 2.05
C PHE A 41 2.18 -11.68 3.06
N VAL A 42 2.82 -12.79 2.68
CA VAL A 42 3.06 -13.93 3.59
C VAL A 42 3.88 -13.49 4.80
N ILE A 43 5.01 -12.79 4.57
CA ILE A 43 5.86 -12.30 5.66
C ILE A 43 5.10 -11.29 6.53
N SER A 44 4.35 -10.37 5.92
CA SER A 44 3.58 -9.37 6.65
C SER A 44 2.47 -10.02 7.49
N GLY A 45 1.79 -11.04 6.95
CA GLY A 45 0.77 -11.82 7.66
C GLY A 45 1.37 -12.55 8.85
N TRP A 46 2.49 -13.24 8.68
CA TRP A 46 3.21 -13.91 9.78
C TRP A 46 3.60 -12.93 10.89
N LEU A 47 4.16 -11.75 10.54
CA LEU A 47 4.53 -10.72 11.53
C LEU A 47 3.31 -10.19 12.29
N ILE A 48 2.23 -9.87 11.58
CA ILE A 48 0.99 -9.36 12.18
C ILE A 48 0.43 -10.41 13.15
N SER A 49 0.24 -11.64 12.68
CA SER A 49 -0.29 -12.73 13.52
C SER A 49 0.59 -13.00 14.74
N THR A 50 1.92 -13.01 14.58
CA THR A 50 2.87 -13.18 15.69
C THR A 50 2.68 -12.07 16.73
N HIS A 51 2.58 -10.81 16.31
CA HIS A 51 2.37 -9.70 17.24
C HIS A 51 1.02 -9.77 17.96
N LEU A 52 -0.05 -10.17 17.25
CA LEU A 52 -1.38 -10.34 17.84
C LEU A 52 -1.39 -11.48 18.87
N MET A 53 -0.76 -12.62 18.55
CA MET A 53 -0.65 -13.75 19.48
C MET A 53 0.19 -13.41 20.71
N GLN A 54 1.27 -12.65 20.55
CA GLN A 54 2.06 -12.15 21.68
C GLN A 54 1.25 -11.21 22.57
N GLU A 55 0.49 -10.28 21.99
CA GLU A 55 -0.37 -9.37 22.74
C GLU A 55 -1.43 -10.13 23.56
N ILE A 56 -2.06 -11.13 22.95
CA ILE A 56 -3.03 -12.01 23.64
C ILE A 56 -2.34 -12.81 24.76
N GLY A 57 -1.16 -13.36 24.51
CA GLY A 57 -0.41 -14.12 25.51
C GLY A 57 0.05 -13.27 26.71
N GLU A 58 0.44 -12.01 26.48
CA GLU A 58 0.91 -11.10 27.53
C GLU A 58 -0.23 -10.41 28.29
N THR A 59 -1.36 -10.11 27.62
CA THR A 59 -2.43 -9.27 28.19
C THR A 59 -3.77 -9.97 28.39
N GLY A 60 -3.92 -11.21 27.87
CA GLY A 60 -5.16 -11.97 27.90
C GLY A 60 -6.27 -11.44 26.99
N ARG A 61 -6.02 -10.37 26.23
CA ARG A 61 -7.00 -9.74 25.33
C ARG A 61 -6.33 -9.18 24.09
N LEU A 62 -7.16 -8.79 23.12
CA LEU A 62 -6.71 -8.12 21.90
C LEU A 62 -7.22 -6.69 21.85
N ASP A 63 -6.31 -5.72 21.75
CA ASP A 63 -6.65 -4.30 21.58
C ASP A 63 -6.50 -3.89 20.10
N LEU A 64 -7.58 -4.11 19.36
CA LEU A 64 -7.66 -3.76 17.94
C LEU A 64 -7.51 -2.25 17.70
N TRP A 65 -8.00 -1.42 18.63
CA TRP A 65 -7.87 0.02 18.52
C TRP A 65 -6.40 0.44 18.55
N ARG A 66 -5.64 -0.08 19.53
CA ARG A 66 -4.21 0.16 19.63
C ARG A 66 -3.45 -0.41 18.44
N PHE A 67 -3.84 -1.58 17.93
CA PHE A 67 -3.26 -2.17 16.71
C PHE A 67 -3.41 -1.25 15.51
N TYR A 68 -4.64 -0.82 15.18
CA TYR A 68 -4.90 0.06 14.05
C TYR A 68 -4.29 1.46 14.25
N ALA A 69 -4.32 2.01 15.47
CA ALA A 69 -3.73 3.32 15.77
C ALA A 69 -2.20 3.34 15.57
N ARG A 70 -1.49 2.25 15.90
CA ARG A 70 -0.04 2.13 15.60
C ARG A 70 0.20 2.10 14.09
N ARG A 71 -0.66 1.38 13.35
CA ARG A 71 -0.55 1.25 11.90
C ARG A 71 -0.85 2.57 11.19
N ALA A 72 -1.90 3.27 11.60
CA ALA A 72 -2.27 4.58 11.10
C ALA A 72 -1.13 5.59 11.27
N ARG A 73 -0.54 5.71 12.47
CA ARG A 73 0.61 6.60 12.73
C ARG A 73 1.84 6.28 11.89
N ARG A 74 2.02 5.02 11.49
CA ARG A 74 3.15 4.60 10.66
C ARG A 74 2.89 4.81 9.16
N LEU A 75 1.68 4.57 8.67
CA LEU A 75 1.38 4.53 7.24
C LEU A 75 0.79 5.85 6.71
N LEU A 76 -0.12 6.49 7.46
CA LEU A 76 -0.80 7.70 6.99
C LEU A 76 0.14 8.85 6.63
N PRO A 77 1.21 9.16 7.40
CA PRO A 77 2.06 10.29 7.06
C PRO A 77 2.70 10.16 5.67
N ALA A 78 3.24 8.97 5.35
CA ALA A 78 3.85 8.72 4.06
C ALA A 78 2.82 8.68 2.93
N ALA A 79 1.67 8.04 3.17
CA ALA A 79 0.56 7.99 2.21
C ALA A 79 0.03 9.38 1.85
N LEU A 80 -0.26 10.21 2.86
CA LEU A 80 -0.76 11.58 2.67
C LEU A 80 0.28 12.47 2.01
N PHE A 81 1.56 12.32 2.35
CA PHE A 81 2.63 13.05 1.68
C PHE A 81 2.68 12.74 0.19
N VAL A 82 2.68 11.45 -0.19
CA VAL A 82 2.65 11.04 -1.60
C VAL A 82 1.39 11.56 -2.29
N ILE A 83 0.21 11.44 -1.65
CA ILE A 83 -1.04 11.97 -2.22
C ILE A 83 -0.95 13.47 -2.51
N LEU A 84 -0.47 14.26 -1.56
CA LEU A 84 -0.35 15.71 -1.71
C LEU A 84 0.65 16.08 -2.81
N VAL A 85 1.81 15.42 -2.86
CA VAL A 85 2.82 15.66 -3.90
C VAL A 85 2.27 15.28 -5.27
N THR A 86 1.59 14.14 -5.39
CA THR A 86 0.96 13.71 -6.64
C THR A 86 -0.13 14.68 -7.11
N LEU A 87 -0.98 15.18 -6.21
CA LEU A 87 -1.99 16.19 -6.56
C LEU A 87 -1.37 17.51 -6.98
N ALA A 88 -0.31 17.95 -6.30
CA ALA A 88 0.42 19.16 -6.64
C ALA A 88 1.10 19.03 -8.01
N ALA A 89 1.73 17.90 -8.31
CA ALA A 89 2.30 17.62 -9.62
C ALA A 89 1.20 17.57 -10.70
N GLY A 90 0.08 16.90 -10.42
CA GLY A 90 -1.06 16.81 -11.31
C GLY A 90 -1.64 18.17 -11.70
N TYR A 91 -1.67 19.12 -10.76
CA TYR A 91 -2.12 20.49 -11.03
C TYR A 91 -1.33 21.19 -12.15
N PHE A 92 -0.02 20.90 -12.28
CA PHE A 92 0.83 21.48 -13.32
C PHE A 92 0.85 20.68 -14.63
N ILE A 93 0.49 19.40 -14.60
CA ILE A 93 0.69 18.46 -15.71
C ILE A 93 -0.64 18.13 -16.41
N LEU A 94 -1.74 18.00 -15.67
CA LEU A 94 -3.00 17.44 -16.15
C LEU A 94 -4.01 18.48 -16.58
N ALA A 95 -4.93 18.10 -17.47
CA ALA A 95 -6.07 18.94 -17.79
C ALA A 95 -6.99 19.10 -16.56
N PRO A 96 -7.73 20.21 -16.43
CA PRO A 96 -8.61 20.44 -15.27
C PRO A 96 -9.61 19.31 -15.01
N GLN A 97 -10.12 18.67 -16.07
CA GLN A 97 -11.06 17.56 -15.97
C GLN A 97 -10.40 16.29 -15.39
N GLU A 98 -9.17 15.99 -15.80
CA GLU A 98 -8.38 14.86 -15.29
C GLU A 98 -7.98 15.09 -13.83
N GLN A 99 -7.53 16.30 -13.49
CA GLN A 99 -7.19 16.66 -12.12
C GLN A 99 -8.41 16.53 -11.20
N ALA A 100 -9.59 16.99 -11.63
CA ALA A 100 -10.83 16.86 -10.85
C ALA A 100 -11.22 15.40 -10.63
N LEU A 101 -11.03 14.55 -11.65
CA LEU A 101 -11.27 13.12 -11.56
C LEU A 101 -10.32 12.45 -10.55
N TYR A 102 -9.00 12.67 -10.67
CA TYR A 102 -8.03 12.02 -9.78
C TYR A 102 -8.07 12.58 -8.36
N SER A 103 -8.52 13.83 -8.16
CA SER A 103 -8.77 14.38 -6.82
C SER A 103 -9.84 13.59 -6.05
N ARG A 104 -10.84 13.02 -6.75
CA ARG A 104 -11.79 12.09 -6.11
C ARG A 104 -11.08 10.81 -5.70
N GLY A 105 -10.27 10.23 -6.58
CA GLY A 105 -9.42 9.09 -6.24
C GLY A 105 -8.56 9.35 -5.01
N ALA A 106 -7.87 10.49 -4.96
CA ALA A 106 -7.06 10.91 -3.82
C ALA A 106 -7.85 10.96 -2.50
N MET A 107 -9.10 11.44 -2.52
CA MET A 107 -9.96 11.46 -1.33
C MET A 107 -10.19 10.04 -0.80
N PHE A 108 -10.54 9.09 -1.67
CA PHE A 108 -10.72 7.69 -1.26
C PHE A 108 -9.39 7.03 -0.85
N ALA A 109 -8.29 7.33 -1.54
CA ALA A 109 -6.95 6.83 -1.19
C ALA A 109 -6.51 7.33 0.20
N SER A 110 -6.80 8.58 0.55
CA SER A 110 -6.50 9.15 1.87
C SER A 110 -7.21 8.42 3.01
N ALA A 111 -8.39 7.84 2.71
CA ALA A 111 -9.18 7.04 3.62
C ALA A 111 -8.88 5.54 3.56
N TYR A 112 -7.87 5.10 2.78
CA TYR A 112 -7.61 3.68 2.52
C TYR A 112 -8.87 2.97 1.99
N ALA A 113 -9.56 3.59 1.03
CA ALA A 113 -10.80 3.10 0.44
C ALA A 113 -10.87 3.28 -1.09
N ILE A 114 -9.72 3.48 -1.75
CA ILE A 114 -9.66 3.73 -3.21
C ILE A 114 -10.27 2.60 -4.03
N ASN A 115 -10.22 1.36 -3.56
CA ASN A 115 -10.85 0.22 -4.23
C ASN A 115 -12.37 0.40 -4.40
N LEU A 116 -13.05 1.09 -3.49
CA LEU A 116 -14.47 1.40 -3.62
C LEU A 116 -14.75 2.40 -4.75
N TRP A 117 -13.84 3.37 -4.92
CA TRP A 117 -13.90 4.31 -6.03
C TRP A 117 -13.57 3.63 -7.36
N LEU A 118 -12.51 2.80 -7.38
CA LEU A 118 -12.11 2.06 -8.57
C LEU A 118 -13.20 1.08 -9.01
N LEU A 119 -13.85 0.36 -8.10
CA LEU A 119 -14.98 -0.52 -8.44
C LEU A 119 -16.09 0.22 -9.21
N ARG A 120 -16.33 1.50 -8.87
CA ARG A 120 -17.34 2.33 -9.53
C ARG A 120 -16.88 2.88 -10.88
N TRP A 121 -15.57 3.02 -11.09
CA TRP A 121 -14.98 3.79 -12.18
C TRP A 121 -14.27 2.93 -13.23
N SER A 122 -13.66 1.81 -12.83
CA SER A 122 -12.98 0.86 -13.69
C SER A 122 -13.48 -0.55 -13.34
N PHE A 123 -14.11 -1.21 -14.30
CA PHE A 123 -14.58 -2.59 -14.13
C PHE A 123 -13.45 -3.61 -14.16
N ASP A 124 -12.25 -3.22 -14.58
CA ASP A 124 -11.09 -4.09 -14.70
C ASP A 124 -9.79 -3.35 -14.32
N TYR A 125 -9.16 -3.80 -13.23
CA TYR A 125 -7.88 -3.28 -12.74
C TYR A 125 -6.75 -3.36 -13.78
N PHE A 126 -6.86 -4.30 -14.73
CA PHE A 126 -5.89 -4.51 -15.81
C PHE A 126 -6.27 -3.77 -17.10
N ALA A 127 -7.36 -3.00 -17.10
CA ALA A 127 -7.74 -2.19 -18.25
C ALA A 127 -6.72 -1.06 -18.48
N ALA A 128 -6.56 -0.69 -19.76
CA ALA A 128 -5.58 0.31 -20.18
C ALA A 128 -5.85 1.70 -19.56
N ASP A 129 -7.10 2.02 -19.27
CA ASP A 129 -7.51 3.29 -18.63
C ASP A 129 -7.16 3.33 -17.13
N ALA A 130 -7.16 2.18 -16.45
CA ALA A 130 -6.80 2.05 -15.04
C ALA A 130 -5.35 2.49 -14.79
N THR A 131 -4.45 2.20 -15.74
CA THR A 131 -3.02 2.57 -15.65
C THR A 131 -2.76 4.08 -15.65
N SER A 132 -3.71 4.89 -16.10
CA SER A 132 -3.61 6.36 -16.08
C SER A 132 -3.85 6.94 -14.69
N ASN A 133 -4.48 6.20 -13.78
CA ASN A 133 -4.80 6.71 -12.45
C ASN A 133 -3.57 6.64 -11.53
N PRO A 134 -3.02 7.77 -11.08
CA PRO A 134 -1.80 7.78 -10.26
C PRO A 134 -1.99 7.16 -8.87
N PHE A 135 -3.24 6.91 -8.45
CA PHE A 135 -3.57 6.30 -7.16
C PHE A 135 -3.93 4.82 -7.25
N ILE A 136 -3.81 4.18 -8.43
CA ILE A 136 -4.16 2.76 -8.61
C ILE A 136 -3.35 1.78 -7.75
N HIS A 137 -2.16 2.19 -7.33
CA HIS A 137 -1.28 1.37 -6.47
C HIS A 137 -1.49 1.60 -4.97
N PHE A 138 -2.46 2.44 -4.57
CA PHE A 138 -2.92 2.48 -3.19
C PHE A 138 -3.80 1.24 -2.96
N TRP A 139 -3.23 0.16 -2.45
CA TRP A 139 -3.99 -1.05 -2.11
C TRP A 139 -4.56 -0.92 -0.69
N SER A 140 -5.89 -0.93 -0.60
CA SER A 140 -6.65 -0.96 0.66
C SER A 140 -8.09 -1.38 0.45
#